data_AF-A0ABD2EZY8-F1
#
_entry.id   AF-A0ABD2EZY8-F1
#
_cell.length_a   1.000
_cell.length_b   1.000
_cell.length_c   1.000
_cell.angle_alpha   90.00
_cell.angle_beta   90.00
_cell.angle_gamma   90.00
#
_symmetry.space_group_name_H-M   'P 1'
#
loop_
_entity.id
_entity.type
_entity.pdbx_description
1 polymer ?
#
loop_
_entity_poly.entity_id
_entity_poly.type
_entity_poly.pdbx_seq_one_letter_code
_entity_poly.pdbx_strand_id
1 'polypeptide(L)'
;MPGKPNASKKKSQQLKRNPKRKIDDEEVELSEKEVRNTAKRNKNHTKHLSSEGQTKHTNLKQIKITSKKRKTWQLLSKSSKEHLQTIMESVIITILSKSIKEKEEIQYHLNFLKKRLLQLCETLKVPPEKLKDLANLPSLLNMERAQDRANEEGLALLQKEILTLIPNQNALLKDLDVLHNSSQIKNMLTFIEEAYKKLDAT
;
A
#
# COMPACT_ATOMS: atom_id res chain seq x y z
N MET A 1 -35.27 -29.45 49.84
CA MET A 1 -33.87 -29.65 50.27
C MET A 1 -33.18 -30.64 49.33
N PRO A 2 -31.84 -30.69 49.25
CA PRO A 2 -31.11 -31.47 48.24
C PRO A 2 -30.85 -32.94 48.65
N GLY A 3 -30.49 -33.80 47.70
CA GLY A 3 -30.07 -35.19 47.97
C GLY A 3 -29.67 -35.98 46.71
N LYS A 4 -28.36 -36.05 46.43
CA LYS A 4 -27.71 -37.04 45.54
C LYS A 4 -26.96 -38.04 46.43
N PRO A 5 -26.78 -39.33 46.04
CA PRO A 5 -25.52 -39.68 45.36
C PRO A 5 -25.59 -40.82 44.32
N ASN A 6 -24.44 -41.13 43.73
CA ASN A 6 -24.24 -42.01 42.56
C ASN A 6 -23.93 -43.48 42.92
N ALA A 7 -24.02 -44.38 41.93
CA ALA A 7 -23.19 -45.59 41.83
C ALA A 7 -22.94 -45.99 40.35
N SER A 8 -21.85 -46.72 40.05
CA SER A 8 -21.38 -46.98 38.66
C SER A 8 -20.40 -48.17 38.53
N LYS A 9 -20.52 -49.00 37.47
CA LYS A 9 -19.59 -50.03 36.84
C LYS A 9 -20.44 -50.81 35.78
N LYS A 10 -20.02 -51.68 34.84
CA LYS A 10 -18.80 -52.32 34.23
C LYS A 10 -19.30 -52.93 32.87
N LYS A 11 -18.56 -53.52 31.90
CA LYS A 11 -17.27 -53.29 31.18
C LYS A 11 -17.21 -54.32 30.00
N SER A 12 -16.37 -54.11 28.97
CA SER A 12 -16.03 -55.01 27.81
C SER A 12 -16.91 -54.82 26.56
N GLN A 13 -16.44 -54.66 25.30
CA GLN A 13 -15.28 -55.10 24.48
C GLN A 13 -15.36 -56.51 23.85
N GLN A 14 -15.31 -56.59 22.51
CA GLN A 14 -14.20 -57.21 21.72
C GLN A 14 -14.27 -56.86 20.20
N LEU A 15 -13.17 -57.07 19.46
CA LEU A 15 -13.02 -56.84 18.00
C LEU A 15 -12.59 -58.14 17.27
N LYS A 16 -13.05 -58.36 16.02
CA LYS A 16 -12.41 -59.12 14.90
C LYS A 16 -13.11 -58.70 13.57
N ARG A 17 -12.60 -58.85 12.33
CA ARG A 17 -11.25 -58.73 11.68
C ARG A 17 -11.46 -58.99 10.16
N ASN A 18 -10.74 -58.32 9.24
CA ASN A 18 -10.94 -58.46 7.76
C ASN A 18 -9.74 -59.11 7.00
N PRO A 19 -9.98 -59.79 5.87
CA PRO A 19 -9.04 -60.02 4.74
C PRO A 19 -9.50 -59.31 3.43
N LYS A 20 -8.66 -58.61 2.63
CA LYS A 20 -7.73 -59.05 1.54
C LYS A 20 -8.43 -59.55 0.23
N ARG A 21 -8.02 -59.23 -1.03
CA ARG A 21 -6.92 -58.39 -1.64
C ARG A 21 -7.03 -58.33 -3.20
N LYS A 22 -6.29 -57.40 -3.87
CA LYS A 22 -5.98 -57.21 -5.34
C LYS A 22 -6.96 -56.29 -6.14
N ILE A 23 -6.58 -55.36 -7.05
CA ILE A 23 -5.50 -55.20 -8.08
C ILE A 23 -5.83 -56.03 -9.36
N ASP A 24 -5.98 -55.50 -10.60
CA ASP A 24 -5.09 -54.61 -11.41
C ASP A 24 -5.78 -53.71 -12.49
N ASP A 25 -4.96 -52.78 -13.04
CA ASP A 25 -4.86 -52.02 -14.33
C ASP A 25 -5.98 -51.52 -15.31
N GLU A 26 -5.57 -50.40 -15.96
CA GLU A 26 -5.88 -49.65 -17.21
C GLU A 26 -7.26 -49.52 -17.92
N GLU A 27 -7.64 -48.23 -18.08
CA GLU A 27 -8.07 -47.50 -19.29
C GLU A 27 -8.83 -48.19 -20.44
N VAL A 28 -10.13 -47.87 -20.57
CA VAL A 28 -10.83 -47.77 -21.88
C VAL A 28 -11.80 -46.56 -21.90
N GLU A 29 -11.55 -45.68 -22.86
CA GLU A 29 -12.43 -44.75 -23.59
C GLU A 29 -13.89 -44.51 -23.11
N LEU A 30 -14.23 -43.22 -22.91
CA LEU A 30 -15.60 -42.74 -22.70
C LEU A 30 -16.33 -42.57 -24.04
N SER A 31 -17.54 -43.15 -24.18
CA SER A 31 -18.49 -42.76 -25.24
C SER A 31 -19.88 -42.47 -24.67
N GLU A 32 -20.47 -41.35 -25.09
CA GLU A 32 -21.67 -40.78 -24.47
C GLU A 32 -22.96 -41.46 -24.97
N LYS A 33 -23.88 -41.79 -24.05
CA LYS A 33 -25.29 -42.07 -24.37
C LYS A 33 -26.21 -41.44 -23.31
N GLU A 34 -26.89 -40.36 -23.68
CA GLU A 34 -27.92 -39.73 -22.85
C GLU A 34 -29.08 -40.70 -22.64
N VAL A 35 -29.21 -41.26 -21.43
CA VAL A 35 -30.40 -41.98 -20.99
C VAL A 35 -31.02 -41.23 -19.82
N ARG A 36 -32.00 -40.38 -20.13
CA ARG A 36 -32.90 -39.83 -19.11
C ARG A 36 -33.68 -40.99 -18.48
N ASN A 37 -33.67 -41.11 -17.17
CA ASN A 37 -34.89 -41.43 -16.44
C ASN A 37 -34.82 -41.12 -14.94
N THR A 38 -36.00 -40.96 -14.34
CA THR A 38 -36.24 -40.43 -12.99
C THR A 38 -35.75 -41.36 -11.88
N ALA A 39 -34.82 -40.90 -11.03
CA ALA A 39 -34.41 -41.62 -9.82
C ALA A 39 -34.34 -40.69 -8.58
N LYS A 40 -35.40 -40.79 -7.75
CA LYS A 40 -35.52 -40.45 -6.32
C LYS A 40 -34.20 -40.02 -5.62
N ARG A 41 -33.85 -38.72 -5.64
CA ARG A 41 -32.61 -38.21 -5.03
C ARG A 41 -32.68 -38.29 -3.50
N ASN A 42 -31.76 -39.06 -2.92
CA ASN A 42 -31.78 -39.40 -1.49
C ASN A 42 -31.38 -38.21 -0.59
N LYS A 43 -32.06 -38.13 0.56
CA LYS A 43 -31.78 -37.18 1.64
C LYS A 43 -30.58 -37.64 2.45
N ASN A 44 -29.41 -37.01 2.29
CA ASN A 44 -28.51 -36.58 3.38
C ASN A 44 -27.16 -35.99 2.88
N HIS A 45 -26.46 -35.32 3.78
CA HIS A 45 -25.06 -34.85 3.68
C HIS A 45 -24.70 -33.83 2.60
N THR A 46 -24.96 -32.55 2.92
CA THR A 46 -23.93 -31.52 2.75
C THR A 46 -23.89 -30.64 4.01
N LYS A 47 -23.10 -31.04 5.01
CA LYS A 47 -22.79 -30.18 6.16
C LYS A 47 -21.75 -29.15 5.70
N HIS A 48 -22.18 -28.11 5.00
CA HIS A 48 -21.32 -26.93 4.85
C HIS A 48 -21.17 -26.31 6.24
N LEU A 49 -19.97 -26.44 6.82
CA LEU A 49 -19.70 -25.90 8.15
C LEU A 49 -19.79 -24.38 8.09
N SER A 50 -20.82 -23.83 8.75
CA SER A 50 -20.85 -22.41 9.07
C SER A 50 -19.61 -22.11 9.92
N SER A 51 -18.70 -21.28 9.41
CA SER A 51 -17.48 -20.96 10.14
C SER A 51 -17.85 -20.12 11.36
N GLU A 52 -17.80 -20.73 12.54
CA GLU A 52 -18.03 -20.08 13.83
C GLU A 52 -16.78 -19.27 14.23
N GLY A 53 -16.46 -18.27 13.41
CA GLY A 53 -15.38 -17.31 13.62
C GLY A 53 -15.94 -15.98 14.12
N GLN A 54 -16.32 -15.89 15.39
CA GLN A 54 -16.59 -14.59 16.03
C GLN A 54 -15.28 -13.84 16.30
N THR A 55 -14.63 -13.38 15.23
CA THR A 55 -13.75 -12.21 15.33
C THR A 55 -14.58 -11.06 15.89
N LYS A 56 -14.20 -10.57 17.07
CA LYS A 56 -14.81 -9.40 17.70
C LYS A 56 -14.42 -8.14 16.91
N HIS A 57 -15.03 -7.97 15.74
CA HIS A 57 -14.89 -6.76 14.96
C HIS A 57 -15.27 -5.57 15.84
N THR A 58 -14.35 -4.60 15.94
CA THR A 58 -14.64 -3.30 16.55
C THR A 58 -15.91 -2.72 15.91
N ASN A 59 -16.69 -1.98 16.69
CA ASN A 59 -18.04 -1.53 16.33
C ASN A 59 -18.04 -0.42 15.25
N LEU A 60 -17.52 -0.75 14.06
CA LEU A 60 -17.57 0.05 12.85
C LEU A 60 -19.03 0.20 12.43
N LYS A 61 -19.61 1.39 12.69
CA LYS A 61 -20.98 1.74 12.33
C LYS A 61 -21.15 1.68 10.81
N GLN A 62 -21.58 0.53 10.28
CA GLN A 62 -21.78 0.33 8.85
C GLN A 62 -22.89 1.24 8.33
N ILE A 63 -22.51 2.33 7.67
CA ILE A 63 -23.45 3.28 7.07
C ILE A 63 -24.12 2.58 5.88
N LYS A 64 -25.37 2.14 6.05
CA LYS A 64 -26.14 1.41 5.03
C LYS A 64 -26.56 2.34 3.88
N ILE A 65 -25.67 2.54 2.90
CA ILE A 65 -25.91 3.43 1.75
C ILE A 65 -26.98 2.84 0.82
N THR A 66 -28.18 3.42 0.90
CA THR A 66 -29.33 3.18 -0.01
C THR A 66 -28.91 3.25 -1.47
N SER A 67 -29.39 2.33 -2.32
CA SER A 67 -29.04 2.25 -3.75
C SER A 67 -29.26 3.56 -4.52
N LYS A 68 -30.31 4.33 -4.20
CA LYS A 68 -30.58 5.66 -4.79
C LYS A 68 -29.38 6.63 -4.63
N LYS A 69 -28.66 6.57 -3.50
CA LYS A 69 -27.45 7.38 -3.23
C LYS A 69 -26.17 6.86 -3.91
N ARG A 70 -26.19 5.65 -4.47
CA ARG A 70 -25.09 5.10 -5.30
C ARG A 70 -25.24 5.43 -6.80
N LYS A 71 -26.40 5.95 -7.24
CA LYS A 71 -26.59 6.44 -8.62
C LYS A 71 -25.82 7.74 -8.92
N THR A 72 -25.49 8.52 -7.89
CA THR A 72 -24.73 9.78 -8.01
C THR A 72 -23.22 9.59 -7.84
N TRP A 73 -22.73 8.34 -7.72
CA TRP A 73 -21.31 8.05 -7.58
C TRP A 73 -20.62 8.18 -8.94
N GLN A 74 -19.60 9.02 -8.99
CA GLN A 74 -18.82 9.32 -10.19
C GLN A 74 -17.67 8.33 -10.33
N LEU A 75 -17.09 8.24 -11.53
CA LEU A 75 -15.84 7.49 -11.72
C LEU A 75 -14.68 8.27 -11.10
N LEU A 76 -13.65 7.59 -10.60
CA LEU A 76 -12.44 8.26 -10.12
C LEU A 76 -11.85 9.16 -11.22
N SER A 77 -11.55 10.41 -10.86
CA SER A 77 -11.11 11.47 -11.78
C SER A 77 -9.74 11.17 -12.40
N LYS A 78 -9.40 11.83 -13.51
CA LYS A 78 -8.12 11.66 -14.20
C LYS A 78 -6.94 12.08 -13.32
N SER A 79 -7.03 13.26 -12.69
CA SER A 79 -6.01 13.79 -11.78
C SER A 79 -5.81 12.91 -10.53
N SER A 80 -6.87 12.36 -9.94
CA SER A 80 -6.73 11.44 -8.80
C SER A 80 -6.13 10.09 -9.21
N LYS A 81 -6.37 9.62 -10.44
CA LYS A 81 -5.69 8.42 -10.99
C LYS A 81 -4.20 8.67 -11.24
N GLU A 82 -3.86 9.81 -11.84
CA GLU A 82 -2.48 10.23 -12.09
C GLU A 82 -1.71 10.37 -10.77
N HIS A 83 -2.27 11.03 -9.76
CA HIS A 83 -1.67 11.14 -8.43
C HIS A 83 -1.49 9.77 -7.75
N LEU A 84 -2.47 8.86 -7.83
CA LEU A 84 -2.33 7.48 -7.34
C LEU A 84 -1.19 6.75 -8.05
N GLN A 85 -1.07 6.91 -9.37
CA GLN A 85 -0.01 6.32 -10.18
C GLN A 85 1.37 6.84 -9.77
N THR A 86 1.53 8.16 -9.58
CA THR A 86 2.78 8.77 -9.11
C THR A 86 3.18 8.27 -7.71
N ILE A 87 2.22 8.14 -6.78
CA ILE A 87 2.48 7.55 -5.46
C ILE A 87 2.96 6.10 -5.62
N MET A 88 2.27 5.27 -6.42
CA MET A 88 2.72 3.90 -6.67
C MET A 88 4.13 3.86 -7.28
N GLU A 89 4.43 4.72 -8.25
CA GLU A 89 5.76 4.81 -8.88
C GLU A 89 6.85 5.18 -7.86
N SER A 90 6.61 6.19 -7.00
CA SER A 90 7.55 6.56 -5.92
C SER A 90 7.78 5.42 -4.91
N VAL A 91 6.74 4.67 -4.56
CA VAL A 91 6.83 3.52 -3.63
C VAL A 91 7.62 2.38 -4.29
N ILE A 92 7.41 2.12 -5.57
CA ILE A 92 8.17 1.11 -6.33
C ILE A 92 9.65 1.50 -6.39
N ILE A 93 9.98 2.74 -6.73
CA ILE A 93 11.36 3.25 -6.71
C ILE A 93 11.98 3.14 -5.30
N THR A 94 11.22 3.46 -4.25
CA THR A 94 11.65 3.39 -2.84
C THR A 94 11.87 1.96 -2.34
N ILE A 95 11.20 0.96 -2.94
CA ILE A 95 11.45 -0.46 -2.64
C ILE A 95 12.67 -0.95 -3.43
N LEU A 96 12.75 -0.64 -4.73
CA LEU A 96 13.84 -1.10 -5.61
C LEU A 96 15.21 -0.51 -5.24
N SER A 97 15.25 0.68 -4.66
CA SER A 97 16.48 1.27 -4.10
C SER A 97 16.93 0.62 -2.79
N LYS A 98 16.03 -0.06 -2.07
CA LYS A 98 16.32 -0.76 -0.81
C LYS A 98 16.58 -2.26 -0.99
N SER A 99 16.04 -2.88 -2.04
CA SER A 99 16.33 -4.27 -2.40
C SER A 99 17.74 -4.40 -3.00
N ILE A 100 18.61 -5.15 -2.33
CA ILE A 100 20.00 -5.39 -2.77
C ILE A 100 20.06 -6.55 -3.80
N LYS A 101 19.05 -7.43 -3.83
CA LYS A 101 18.91 -8.59 -4.71
C LYS A 101 17.49 -8.67 -5.27
N GLU A 102 17.28 -9.53 -6.29
CA GLU A 102 15.96 -9.86 -6.86
C GLU A 102 15.17 -8.64 -7.34
N LYS A 103 15.87 -7.62 -7.84
CA LYS A 103 15.28 -6.32 -8.23
C LYS A 103 14.31 -6.51 -9.39
N GLU A 104 14.63 -7.39 -10.32
CA GLU A 104 13.89 -7.69 -11.53
C GLU A 104 12.55 -8.39 -11.20
N GLU A 105 12.58 -9.39 -10.31
CA GLU A 105 11.40 -10.09 -9.80
C GLU A 105 10.52 -9.16 -8.96
N ILE A 106 11.12 -8.39 -8.04
CA ILE A 106 10.41 -7.40 -7.22
C ILE A 106 9.76 -6.35 -8.12
N GLN A 107 10.49 -5.83 -9.13
CA GLN A 107 9.97 -4.88 -10.11
C GLN A 107 8.81 -5.47 -10.92
N TYR A 108 8.90 -6.74 -11.33
CA TYR A 108 7.83 -7.42 -12.05
C TYR A 108 6.56 -7.54 -11.19
N HIS A 109 6.68 -8.07 -9.97
CA HIS A 109 5.54 -8.26 -9.06
C HIS A 109 4.90 -6.93 -8.65
N LEU A 110 5.70 -5.90 -8.37
CA LEU A 110 5.21 -4.56 -8.06
C LEU A 110 4.49 -3.90 -9.25
N ASN A 111 5.03 -4.02 -10.48
CA ASN A 111 4.36 -3.49 -11.67
C ASN A 111 3.08 -4.26 -12.02
N PHE A 112 3.02 -5.58 -11.76
CA PHE A 112 1.79 -6.34 -11.87
C PHE A 112 0.73 -5.87 -10.86
N LEU A 113 1.11 -5.64 -9.60
CA LEU A 113 0.22 -5.10 -8.57
C LEU A 113 -0.29 -3.69 -8.93
N LYS A 114 0.60 -2.80 -9.40
CA LYS A 114 0.26 -1.47 -9.92
C LYS A 114 -0.78 -1.54 -11.03
N LYS A 115 -0.54 -2.34 -12.07
CA LYS A 115 -1.50 -2.52 -13.19
C LYS A 115 -2.86 -3.02 -12.71
N ARG A 116 -2.88 -4.05 -11.84
CA ARG A 116 -4.12 -4.60 -11.27
C ARG A 116 -4.88 -3.59 -10.41
N LEU A 117 -4.18 -2.78 -9.62
CA LEU A 117 -4.80 -1.75 -8.78
C LEU A 117 -5.36 -0.59 -9.61
N LEU A 118 -4.66 -0.15 -10.64
CA LEU A 118 -5.15 0.87 -11.57
C LEU A 118 -6.41 0.40 -12.31
N GLN A 119 -6.46 -0.85 -12.79
CA GLN A 119 -7.66 -1.44 -13.40
C GLN A 119 -8.87 -1.51 -12.45
N LEU A 120 -8.65 -1.75 -11.15
CA LEU A 120 -9.71 -1.63 -10.15
C LEU A 120 -10.15 -0.17 -9.98
N CYS A 121 -9.21 0.78 -9.96
CA CYS A 121 -9.50 2.22 -9.89
C CYS A 121 -10.17 2.78 -11.16
N GLU A 122 -10.05 2.12 -12.31
CA GLU A 122 -10.77 2.46 -13.54
C GLU A 122 -12.28 2.19 -13.43
N THR A 123 -12.67 1.10 -12.78
CA THR A 123 -14.07 0.70 -12.61
C THR A 123 -14.68 1.19 -11.28
N LEU A 124 -13.84 1.61 -10.33
CA LEU A 124 -14.26 2.13 -9.04
C LEU A 124 -15.08 3.41 -9.17
N LYS A 125 -16.37 3.29 -8.86
CA LYS A 125 -17.23 4.45 -8.60
C LYS A 125 -17.00 4.92 -7.17
N VAL A 126 -16.79 6.22 -7.00
CA VAL A 126 -16.57 6.89 -5.71
C VAL A 126 -17.75 7.83 -5.40
N PRO A 127 -18.05 8.10 -4.11
CA PRO A 127 -18.96 9.17 -3.75
C PRO A 127 -18.50 10.49 -4.39
N PRO A 128 -19.43 11.33 -4.91
CA PRO A 128 -19.06 12.65 -5.42
C PRO A 128 -18.56 13.50 -4.25
N GLU A 129 -17.54 14.31 -4.52
CA GLU A 129 -16.87 15.12 -3.50
C GLU A 129 -17.81 16.15 -2.87
N LYS A 130 -17.81 16.23 -1.54
CA LYS A 130 -18.61 17.22 -0.80
C LYS A 130 -17.87 18.56 -0.76
N LEU A 131 -17.75 19.22 -1.90
CA LEU A 131 -17.01 20.47 -2.08
C LEU A 131 -17.40 21.61 -1.12
N LYS A 132 -18.55 21.54 -0.43
CA LYS A 132 -18.91 22.45 0.66
C LYS A 132 -17.89 22.45 1.81
N ASP A 133 -17.37 21.27 2.15
CA ASP A 133 -16.38 21.10 3.22
C ASP A 133 -14.98 21.56 2.75
N LEU A 134 -14.80 21.71 1.42
CA LEU A 134 -13.55 22.06 0.74
C LEU A 134 -13.43 23.55 0.38
N ALA A 135 -14.49 24.35 0.57
CA ALA A 135 -14.53 25.77 0.20
C ALA A 135 -13.46 26.62 0.93
N ASN A 136 -12.96 26.16 2.07
CA ASN A 136 -11.94 26.82 2.87
C ASN A 136 -10.50 26.43 2.48
N LEU A 137 -10.30 25.45 1.59
CA LEU A 137 -8.96 25.00 1.18
C LEU A 137 -8.18 26.10 0.41
N PRO A 138 -8.78 26.90 -0.49
CA PRO A 138 -8.10 28.03 -1.12
C PRO A 138 -7.60 29.08 -0.11
N SER A 139 -8.38 29.37 0.94
CA SER A 139 -7.95 30.26 2.03
C SER A 139 -6.83 29.64 2.87
N LEU A 140 -6.88 28.33 3.16
CA LEU A 140 -5.82 27.62 3.88
C LEU A 140 -4.50 27.65 3.09
N LEU A 141 -4.53 27.31 1.80
CA LEU A 141 -3.37 27.35 0.91
C LEU A 141 -2.77 28.75 0.78
N ASN A 142 -3.60 29.80 0.75
CA ASN A 142 -3.12 31.18 0.71
C ASN A 142 -2.55 31.66 2.04
N MET A 143 -3.06 31.15 3.17
CA MET A 143 -2.50 31.39 4.51
C MET A 143 -1.16 30.68 4.69
N GLU A 144 -1.04 29.42 4.28
CA GLU A 144 0.21 28.63 4.32
C GLU A 144 1.30 29.31 3.49
N ARG A 145 1.01 29.68 2.23
CA ARG A 145 1.91 30.49 1.40
C ARG A 145 2.28 31.85 1.99
N ALA A 146 1.43 32.44 2.83
CA ALA A 146 1.75 33.70 3.51
C ALA A 146 2.68 33.48 4.71
N GLN A 147 2.49 32.37 5.42
CA GLN A 147 3.41 31.92 6.46
C GLN A 147 4.79 31.57 5.86
N ASP A 148 4.84 30.90 4.71
CA ASP A 148 6.09 30.57 4.02
C ASP A 148 6.93 31.83 3.71
N ARG A 149 6.32 32.87 3.11
CA ARG A 149 7.01 34.14 2.85
C ARG A 149 7.46 34.84 4.14
N ALA A 150 6.62 34.87 5.17
CA ALA A 150 7.00 35.42 6.48
C ALA A 150 8.15 34.62 7.14
N ASN A 151 8.23 33.31 6.90
CA ASN A 151 9.35 32.47 7.35
C ASN A 151 10.64 32.77 6.56
N GLU A 152 10.56 32.95 5.24
CA GLU A 152 11.69 33.35 4.39
C GLU A 152 12.24 34.74 4.77
N GLU A 153 11.36 35.73 4.92
CA GLU A 153 11.69 37.09 5.37
C GLU A 153 12.29 37.09 6.79
N GLY A 154 11.71 36.31 7.71
CA GLY A 154 12.22 36.14 9.07
C GLY A 154 13.58 35.44 9.12
N LEU A 155 13.81 34.44 8.27
CA LEU A 155 15.09 33.75 8.16
C LEU A 155 16.20 34.68 7.65
N ALA A 156 15.90 35.50 6.64
CA ALA A 156 16.82 36.52 6.13
C ALA A 156 17.14 37.60 7.18
N LEU A 157 16.16 37.99 8.01
CA LEU A 157 16.36 38.93 9.11
C LEU A 157 17.23 38.33 10.24
N LEU A 158 16.98 37.09 10.64
CA LEU A 158 17.81 36.36 11.62
C LEU A 158 19.25 36.18 11.09
N GLN A 159 19.42 35.84 9.82
CA GLN A 159 20.75 35.73 9.20
C GLN A 159 21.49 37.08 9.23
N LYS A 160 20.79 38.19 8.98
CA LYS A 160 21.36 39.54 9.09
C LYS A 160 21.76 39.89 10.53
N GLU A 161 20.95 39.53 11.52
CA GLU A 161 21.25 39.77 12.94
C GLU A 161 22.48 38.99 13.41
N ILE A 162 22.54 37.68 13.09
CA ILE A 162 23.71 36.83 13.33
C ILE A 162 24.97 37.41 12.67
N LEU A 163 24.85 37.90 11.43
CA LEU A 163 25.95 38.55 10.73
C LEU A 163 26.42 39.84 11.42
N THR A 164 25.51 40.68 11.93
CA THR A 164 25.89 41.91 12.65
C THR A 164 26.58 41.67 14.00
N LEU A 165 26.47 40.48 14.57
CA LEU A 165 27.23 40.07 15.77
C LEU A 165 28.70 39.73 15.46
N ILE A 166 29.09 39.64 14.18
CA ILE A 166 30.47 39.35 13.77
C ILE A 166 31.27 40.67 13.65
N PRO A 167 32.33 40.90 14.46
CA PRO A 167 33.18 42.07 14.29
C PRO A 167 33.85 42.09 12.90
N ASN A 168 33.91 43.26 12.27
CA ASN A 168 34.50 43.47 10.95
C ASN A 168 33.88 42.65 9.79
N GLN A 169 32.63 42.18 9.95
CA GLN A 169 31.87 41.36 8.99
C GLN A 169 31.99 41.84 7.52
N ASN A 170 31.87 43.16 7.27
CA ASN A 170 31.89 43.71 5.91
C ASN A 170 33.25 43.59 5.21
N ALA A 171 34.36 43.64 5.95
CA ALA A 171 35.67 43.35 5.39
C ALA A 171 35.81 41.86 5.10
N LEU A 172 35.46 41.01 6.08
CA LEU A 172 35.53 39.55 5.94
C LEU A 172 34.68 39.02 4.76
N LEU A 173 33.48 39.56 4.55
CA LEU A 173 32.66 39.22 3.38
C LEU A 173 33.29 39.66 2.05
N LYS A 174 33.91 40.84 2.02
CA LYS A 174 34.60 41.35 0.83
C LYS A 174 35.84 40.53 0.50
N ASP A 175 36.63 40.18 1.51
CA ASP A 175 37.82 39.35 1.38
C ASP A 175 37.45 37.92 0.93
N LEU A 176 36.35 37.37 1.47
CA LEU A 176 35.78 36.08 1.05
C LEU A 176 35.29 36.14 -0.41
N ASP A 177 34.58 37.19 -0.82
CA ASP A 177 34.11 37.36 -2.20
C ASP A 177 35.27 37.52 -3.19
N VAL A 178 36.32 38.29 -2.84
CA VAL A 178 37.56 38.37 -3.63
C VAL A 178 38.27 37.02 -3.73
N LEU A 179 38.36 36.28 -2.62
CA LEU A 179 39.03 34.99 -2.54
C LEU A 179 38.28 33.92 -3.36
N HIS A 180 36.96 33.85 -3.22
CA HIS A 180 36.06 32.99 -4.00
C HIS A 180 36.08 33.36 -5.50
N ASN A 181 36.18 34.65 -5.82
CA ASN A 181 36.26 35.08 -7.20
C ASN A 181 37.64 34.93 -7.86
N SER A 182 38.69 34.66 -7.08
CA SER A 182 40.05 34.47 -7.59
C SER A 182 40.15 33.32 -8.59
N SER A 183 41.07 33.44 -9.55
CA SER A 183 41.37 32.38 -10.51
C SER A 183 41.96 31.15 -9.84
N GLN A 184 42.71 31.28 -8.74
CA GLN A 184 43.24 30.11 -8.02
C GLN A 184 42.11 29.24 -7.45
N ILE A 185 41.12 29.83 -6.76
CA ILE A 185 40.01 29.04 -6.18
C ILE A 185 39.12 28.45 -7.27
N LYS A 186 38.77 29.22 -8.31
CA LYS A 186 37.96 28.71 -9.42
C LYS A 186 38.64 27.54 -10.14
N ASN A 187 39.95 27.62 -10.39
CA ASN A 187 40.71 26.54 -11.01
C ASN A 187 40.84 25.30 -10.10
N MET A 188 40.98 25.49 -8.78
CA MET A 188 40.97 24.37 -7.82
C MET A 188 39.59 23.69 -7.76
N LEU A 189 38.51 24.46 -7.78
CA LEU A 189 37.14 23.92 -7.81
C LEU A 189 36.89 23.08 -9.07
N THR A 190 37.23 23.59 -10.26
CA THR A 190 37.06 22.83 -11.51
C THR A 190 37.94 21.57 -11.57
N PHE A 191 39.16 21.63 -11.03
CA PHE A 191 40.05 20.46 -10.92
C PHE A 191 39.45 19.38 -10.00
N ILE A 192 38.91 19.78 -8.85
CA ILE A 192 38.25 18.87 -7.90
C ILE A 192 37.00 18.25 -8.55
N GLU A 193 36.15 19.04 -9.21
CA GLU A 193 35.00 18.53 -9.96
C GLU A 193 35.39 17.52 -11.04
N GLU A 194 36.47 17.78 -11.79
CA GLU A 194 36.98 16.82 -12.78
C GLU A 194 37.50 15.54 -12.15
N ALA A 195 38.15 15.62 -10.98
CA ALA A 195 38.61 14.44 -10.25
C ALA A 195 37.44 13.57 -9.77
N TYR A 196 36.38 14.18 -9.21
CA TYR A 196 35.15 13.45 -8.84
C TYR A 196 34.47 12.83 -10.06
N LYS A 197 34.30 13.57 -11.17
CA LYS A 197 33.69 13.05 -12.41
C LYS A 197 34.47 11.89 -13.02
N LYS A 198 35.77 11.76 -12.75
CA LYS A 198 36.62 10.63 -13.18
C LYS A 198 36.57 9.46 -12.21
N LEU A 199 36.23 9.68 -10.94
CA LEU A 199 36.06 8.64 -9.91
C LEU A 199 34.66 8.00 -9.97
N ASP A 200 33.62 8.79 -10.23
CA ASP A 200 32.24 8.29 -10.42
C ASP A 200 32.05 7.56 -11.77
N ALA A 201 33.08 7.52 -12.62
CA ALA A 201 33.11 6.89 -13.94
C ALA A 201 33.90 5.57 -13.98
N THR A 202 34.33 5.04 -12.83
CA THR A 202 35.07 3.78 -12.67
C THR A 202 34.36 2.79 -11.75
#